data_AF-A0A0J6Y759-F1
#
_entry.id   AF-A0A0J6Y759-F1
#
_cell.length_a   1.000
_cell.length_b   1.000
_cell.length_c   1.000
_cell.angle_alpha   90.00
_cell.angle_beta   90.00
_cell.angle_gamma   90.00
#
_symmetry.space_group_name_H-M   'P 1'
#
loop_
_entity.id
_entity.type
_entity.pdbx_description
1 polymer ?
#
loop_
_entity_poly.entity_id
_entity_poly.type
_entity_poly.pdbx_seq_one_letter_code
_entity_poly.pdbx_strand_id
1 'polypeptide(L)'
;MINSLSVSILKSITVSRRLNQIDGIRAKGIGDHISLPQLVVCGAQSAGKSSVLEGITGLPFPRQDGVCTKFATEIILRHTQNEISITASIIPHNGRPAATADELRNYRRRLSGYDELPETINDAAWF
;
A
#
# COMPACT_ATOMS: atom_id res chain seq x y z
N MET A 1 -16.97 -16.33 -2.28
CA MET A 1 -17.27 -15.58 -1.04
C MET A 1 -16.13 -15.80 -0.07
N ILE A 2 -15.32 -14.78 0.21
CA ILE A 2 -14.34 -14.85 1.29
C ILE A 2 -15.13 -14.70 2.59
N ASN A 3 -15.04 -15.70 3.47
CA ASN A 3 -15.86 -15.83 4.66
C ASN A 3 -15.58 -14.68 5.65
N SER A 4 -16.61 -14.04 6.23
CA SER A 4 -16.46 -12.85 7.11
C SER A 4 -15.63 -13.14 8.37
N LEU A 5 -15.58 -14.40 8.80
CA LEU A 5 -14.73 -14.92 9.88
C LEU A 5 -13.22 -14.81 9.58
N SER A 6 -12.80 -14.80 8.31
CA SER A 6 -11.39 -14.70 7.93
C SER A 6 -10.84 -13.28 8.04
N VAL A 7 -11.68 -12.25 7.86
CA VAL A 7 -11.28 -10.84 7.87
C VAL A 7 -11.24 -10.30 9.30
N SER A 8 -12.07 -10.81 10.21
CA SER A 8 -12.06 -10.42 11.63
C SER A 8 -10.77 -10.84 12.35
N ILE A 9 -10.08 -11.88 11.90
CA ILE A 9 -8.75 -12.25 12.43
C ILE A 9 -7.72 -11.14 12.16
N LEU A 10 -7.77 -10.49 11.00
CA LEU A 10 -6.93 -9.33 10.67
C LEU A 10 -7.23 -8.11 11.55
N LYS A 11 -8.36 -8.12 12.28
CA LYS A 11 -8.76 -7.08 13.24
C LYS A 11 -8.35 -7.36 14.69
N SER A 12 -7.72 -8.49 14.98
CA SER A 12 -7.26 -8.83 16.33
C SER A 12 -5.98 -8.07 16.70
N ILE A 13 -5.95 -7.49 17.90
CA ILE A 13 -4.78 -6.78 18.49
C ILE A 13 -3.48 -7.58 18.37
N THR A 14 -3.54 -8.91 18.56
CA THR A 14 -2.36 -9.78 18.48
C THR A 14 -1.80 -9.85 17.05
N VAL A 15 -2.67 -9.87 16.04
CA VAL A 15 -2.29 -9.89 14.62
C VAL A 15 -1.70 -8.53 14.23
N SER A 16 -2.34 -7.44 14.64
CA SER A 16 -1.84 -6.08 14.40
C SER A 16 -0.44 -5.86 14.96
N ARG A 17 -0.17 -6.37 16.17
CA ARG A 17 1.17 -6.26 16.79
C ARG A 17 2.24 -7.00 15.98
N ARG A 18 1.93 -8.19 15.47
CA ARG A 18 2.86 -8.97 14.63
C ARG A 18 3.11 -8.31 13.28
N LEU A 19 2.07 -7.77 12.65
CA LEU A 19 2.19 -7.02 11.38
C LEU A 19 3.08 -5.78 11.57
N ASN A 20 2.88 -5.01 12.64
CA ASN A 20 3.74 -3.86 12.95
C ASN A 20 5.22 -4.25 13.17
N GLN A 21 5.49 -5.41 13.77
CA GLN A 21 6.86 -5.92 13.92
C GLN A 21 7.48 -6.27 12.56
N ILE A 22 6.73 -6.95 11.70
CA ILE A 22 7.14 -7.30 10.34
C ILE A 22 7.46 -6.02 9.54
N ASP A 23 6.61 -5.01 9.61
CA ASP A 23 6.82 -3.71 8.96
C ASP A 23 8.09 -3.01 9.47
N GLY A 24 8.29 -2.99 10.79
CA GLY A 24 9.47 -2.37 11.40
C GLY A 24 10.77 -3.07 11.02
N ILE A 25 10.73 -4.38 10.80
CA ILE A 25 11.85 -5.16 10.27
C ILE A 25 12.07 -4.83 8.79
N ARG A 26 11.00 -4.78 7.99
CA ARG A 26 11.07 -4.43 6.56
C ARG A 26 11.66 -3.04 6.33
N ALA A 27 11.22 -2.04 7.11
CA ALA A 27 11.70 -0.66 7.01
C ALA A 27 13.21 -0.52 7.26
N LYS A 28 13.86 -1.52 7.86
CA LYS A 28 15.31 -1.56 8.09
C LYS A 28 16.08 -2.29 6.99
N GLY A 29 15.44 -2.66 5.87
CA GLY A 29 16.08 -3.41 4.77
C GLY A 29 16.32 -4.89 5.07
N ILE A 30 15.78 -5.41 6.18
CA ILE A 30 15.97 -6.81 6.57
C ILE A 30 15.16 -7.76 5.66
N GLY A 31 14.12 -7.25 4.98
CA GLY A 31 13.36 -8.02 4.00
C GLY A 31 14.20 -8.56 2.83
N ASP A 32 15.36 -7.97 2.57
CA ASP A 32 16.30 -8.42 1.53
C ASP A 32 17.11 -9.65 1.97
N HIS A 33 17.12 -9.95 3.28
CA HIS A 33 17.90 -11.02 3.89
C HIS A 33 17.02 -12.16 4.43
N ILE A 34 15.75 -11.88 4.75
CA ILE A 34 14.77 -12.87 5.22
C ILE A 34 13.41 -12.65 4.58
N SER A 35 12.72 -13.75 4.25
CA SER A 35 11.36 -13.67 3.72
C SER A 35 10.38 -13.20 4.78
N LEU A 36 9.72 -12.06 4.52
CA LEU A 36 8.65 -11.53 5.36
C LEU A 36 7.28 -11.85 4.73
N PRO A 37 6.23 -12.13 5.52
CA PRO A 37 4.89 -12.37 4.99
C PRO A 37 4.40 -11.22 4.10
N GLN A 38 3.92 -11.56 2.90
CA GLN A 38 3.39 -10.63 1.89
C GLN A 38 2.20 -11.28 1.17
N LEU A 39 1.24 -10.47 0.77
CA LEU A 39 0.18 -10.85 -0.16
C LEU A 39 0.46 -10.20 -1.51
N VAL A 40 0.64 -11.02 -2.54
CA VAL A 40 0.87 -10.56 -3.92
C VAL A 40 -0.25 -11.09 -4.80
N VAL A 41 -0.83 -10.21 -5.63
CA VAL A 41 -1.88 -10.57 -6.59
C VAL A 41 -1.31 -10.49 -8.01
N CYS A 42 -1.15 -11.65 -8.66
CA CYS A 42 -0.59 -11.78 -10.01
C CYS A 42 -1.67 -12.19 -11.02
N GLY A 43 -1.56 -11.71 -12.27
CA GLY A 43 -2.49 -12.07 -13.34
C GLY A 43 -2.41 -11.14 -14.55
N ALA A 44 -3.00 -11.56 -15.66
CA ALA A 44 -3.04 -10.80 -16.92
C ALA A 44 -3.63 -9.39 -16.76
N GLN A 45 -3.34 -8.48 -17.69
CA GLN A 45 -3.96 -7.14 -17.70
C GLN A 45 -5.49 -7.29 -17.63
N SER A 46 -6.14 -6.46 -16.82
CA SER A 46 -7.59 -6.47 -16.63
C SER A 46 -8.20 -7.75 -16.03
N ALA A 47 -7.40 -8.69 -15.50
CA ALA A 47 -7.89 -9.89 -14.81
C ALA A 47 -8.52 -9.64 -13.41
N GLY A 48 -8.88 -8.39 -13.08
CA GLY A 48 -9.51 -8.07 -11.80
C GLY A 48 -8.58 -8.02 -10.59
N LYS A 49 -7.26 -7.87 -10.77
CA LYS A 49 -6.29 -7.78 -9.67
C LYS A 49 -6.64 -6.69 -8.66
N SER A 50 -6.96 -5.49 -9.14
CA SER A 50 -7.40 -4.37 -8.31
C SER A 50 -8.70 -4.71 -7.59
N SER A 51 -9.67 -5.35 -8.26
CA SER A 51 -10.94 -5.78 -7.64
C SER A 51 -10.76 -6.80 -6.52
N VAL A 52 -9.79 -7.72 -6.66
CA VAL A 52 -9.43 -8.66 -5.59
C VAL A 52 -8.82 -7.91 -4.40
N LEU A 53 -7.88 -7.00 -4.67
CA LEU A 53 -7.28 -6.19 -3.61
C LEU A 53 -8.33 -5.31 -2.92
N GLU A 54 -9.23 -4.64 -3.65
CA GLU A 54 -10.36 -3.87 -3.11
C GLU A 54 -11.27 -4.75 -2.23
N GLY A 55 -11.58 -5.97 -2.67
CA GLY A 55 -12.41 -6.90 -1.90
C GLY A 55 -11.76 -7.39 -0.60
N ILE A 56 -10.44 -7.46 -0.54
CA ILE A 56 -9.67 -7.88 0.65
C ILE A 56 -9.41 -6.70 1.59
N THR A 57 -9.02 -5.54 1.05
CA THR A 57 -8.59 -4.38 1.83
C THR A 57 -9.73 -3.41 2.15
N GLY A 58 -10.79 -3.38 1.34
CA GLY A 58 -11.84 -2.36 1.38
C GLY A 58 -11.39 -0.99 0.87
N LEU A 59 -10.16 -0.85 0.37
CA LEU A 59 -9.64 0.40 -0.17
C LEU A 59 -10.01 0.52 -1.64
N PRO A 60 -10.41 1.70 -2.14
CA PRO A 60 -10.64 1.92 -3.57
C PRO A 60 -9.30 2.03 -4.30
N PHE A 61 -9.10 1.20 -5.33
CA PHE A 61 -7.92 1.28 -6.18
C PHE A 61 -8.29 2.03 -7.48
N PRO A 62 -7.32 2.71 -8.14
CA PRO A 62 -7.58 3.32 -9.43
C PRO A 62 -8.12 2.31 -10.44
N ARG A 63 -9.25 2.66 -11.07
CA ARG A 63 -9.84 1.94 -12.20
C ARG A 63 -9.80 2.89 -13.39
N GLN A 64 -8.97 2.60 -14.38
CA GLN A 64 -8.87 3.37 -15.64
C GLN A 64 -8.75 2.40 -16.81
N ASP A 65 -9.13 2.85 -18.01
CA ASP A 65 -8.82 2.12 -19.24
C ASP A 65 -7.31 2.18 -19.50
N GLY A 66 -6.67 1.02 -19.72
CA GLY A 66 -5.22 0.91 -19.95
C GLY A 66 -4.43 0.30 -18.79
N VAL A 67 -3.21 0.80 -18.53
CA VAL A 67 -2.34 0.30 -17.45
C VAL A 67 -2.74 0.97 -16.13
N CYS A 68 -3.52 0.26 -15.31
CA CYS A 68 -3.99 0.79 -14.02
C CYS A 68 -2.90 0.92 -12.96
N THR A 69 -1.78 0.20 -13.10
CA THR A 69 -0.68 0.17 -12.11
C THR A 69 0.60 0.65 -12.77
N LYS A 70 0.85 1.95 -12.69
CA LYS A 70 2.02 2.60 -13.31
C LYS A 70 3.31 2.42 -12.49
N PHE A 71 3.17 2.19 -11.18
CA PHE A 71 4.26 1.92 -10.25
C PHE A 71 3.78 0.94 -9.18
N ALA A 72 4.73 0.33 -8.47
CA ALA A 72 4.38 -0.53 -7.34
C ALA A 72 3.83 0.33 -6.18
N THR A 73 2.56 0.12 -5.84
CA THR A 73 1.92 0.78 -4.70
C THR A 73 2.03 -0.11 -3.46
N GLU A 74 2.77 0.35 -2.44
CA GLU A 74 2.76 -0.31 -1.13
C GLU A 74 1.63 0.27 -0.26
N ILE A 75 0.80 -0.61 0.31
CA ILE A 75 -0.27 -0.23 1.23
C ILE A 75 0.02 -0.86 2.59
N ILE A 76 0.16 0.00 3.59
CA ILE A 76 0.45 -0.41 4.96
C ILE A 76 -0.76 -0.05 5.83
N LEU A 77 -1.53 -1.06 6.22
CA LEU A 77 -2.67 -0.90 7.12
C LEU A 77 -2.25 -1.14 8.57
N ARG A 78 -2.42 -0.13 9.42
CA ARG A 78 -2.08 -0.22 10.85
C ARG A 78 -3.30 -0.01 11.72
N HIS A 79 -3.41 -0.84 12.75
CA HIS A 79 -4.41 -0.64 13.79
C HIS A 79 -3.92 0.43 14.75
N THR A 80 -4.81 1.37 15.06
CA THR A 80 -4.55 2.46 15.99
C THR A 80 -5.76 2.64 16.91
N GLN A 81 -5.51 2.96 18.18
CA GLN A 81 -6.54 3.42 19.12
C GLN A 81 -6.74 4.94 19.01
N ASN A 82 -5.83 5.63 18.32
CA ASN A 82 -5.90 7.07 18.06
C ASN A 82 -6.72 7.34 16.79
N GLU A 83 -6.86 8.62 16.46
CA GLU A 83 -7.48 9.05 15.20
C GLU A 83 -6.82 8.38 13.98
N ILE A 84 -7.65 7.96 13.03
CA ILE A 84 -7.19 7.37 11.77
C ILE A 84 -6.47 8.46 10.98
N SER A 85 -5.27 8.14 10.50
CA SER A 85 -4.53 9.01 9.59
C SER A 85 -4.10 8.23 8.36
N ILE A 86 -4.27 8.85 7.20
CA ILE A 86 -3.89 8.30 5.90
C ILE A 86 -2.84 9.25 5.33
N THR A 87 -1.69 8.70 4.96
CA THR A 87 -0.57 9.47 4.39
C THR A 87 -0.04 8.74 3.17
N ALA A 88 0.09 9.46 2.06
CA ALA A 88 0.79 9.01 0.87
C ALA A 88 2.18 9.65 0.81
N SER A 89 3.18 8.86 0.43
CA SER A 89 4.57 9.27 0.24
C SER A 89 5.19 8.48 -0.90
N ILE A 90 6.20 9.03 -1.58
CA ILE A 90 6.91 8.34 -2.66
C ILE A 90 8.26 7.83 -2.16
N ILE A 91 8.55 6.56 -2.42
CA ILE A 91 9.86 5.96 -2.18
C ILE A 91 10.62 5.98 -3.52
N PRO A 92 11.66 6.80 -3.70
CA PRO A 92 12.39 6.86 -4.96
C PRO A 92 13.22 5.59 -5.17
N HIS A 93 13.40 5.21 -6.43
CA HIS A 93 14.35 4.15 -6.79
C HIS A 93 15.79 4.60 -6.49
N ASN A 94 16.63 3.69 -5.96
CA ASN A 94 18.01 3.98 -5.53
C ASN A 94 18.91 4.53 -6.65
N GLY A 95 18.57 4.26 -7.92
CA GLY A 95 19.30 4.76 -9.08
C GLY A 95 18.89 6.16 -9.57
N ARG A 96 17.92 6.85 -8.95
CA ARG A 96 17.55 8.23 -9.36
C ARG A 96 18.63 9.24 -8.92
N PRO A 97 18.87 10.32 -9.70
CA PRO A 97 19.72 11.43 -9.28
C PRO A 97 19.27 12.00 -7.94
N ALA A 98 20.23 12.44 -7.11
CA ALA A 98 19.96 12.90 -5.74
C ALA A 98 18.88 13.98 -5.67
N ALA A 99 18.95 15.01 -6.54
CA ALA A 99 17.97 16.09 -6.58
C ALA A 99 16.54 15.59 -6.82
N THR A 100 16.35 14.70 -7.80
CA THR A 100 15.03 14.10 -8.08
C THR A 100 14.59 13.16 -6.97
N ALA A 101 15.50 12.37 -6.40
CA ALA A 101 15.17 11.47 -5.30
C ALA A 101 14.69 12.26 -4.06
N ASP A 102 15.30 13.41 -3.78
CA ASP A 102 14.91 14.27 -2.66
C ASP A 102 13.57 14.97 -2.91
N GLU A 103 13.30 15.42 -4.15
CA GLU A 103 11.98 15.92 -4.54
C GLU A 103 10.87 14.88 -4.29
N LEU A 104 11.10 13.63 -4.72
CA LEU A 104 10.16 12.53 -4.47
C LEU A 104 9.98 12.21 -2.98
N ARG A 105 11.06 12.24 -2.19
CA ARG A 105 10.96 12.01 -0.73
C ARG A 105 10.20 13.12 -0.01
N ASN A 106 10.25 14.34 -0.55
CA ASN A 106 9.51 15.48 -0.02
C ASN A 106 8.02 15.44 -0.37
N TYR A 107 7.62 14.62 -1.35
CA TYR A 107 6.20 14.37 -1.62
C TYR A 107 5.53 13.72 -0.40
N ARG A 108 4.56 14.42 0.19
CA ARG A 108 3.75 13.91 1.29
C ARG A 108 2.33 14.49 1.21
N ARG A 109 1.33 13.63 1.02
CA ARG A 109 -0.10 14.02 1.01
C ARG A 109 -0.80 13.38 2.20
N ARG A 110 -1.50 14.16 3.00
CA ARG A 110 -2.45 13.66 4.01
C ARG A 110 -3.82 13.58 3.37
N LEU A 111 -4.51 12.45 3.52
CA LEU A 111 -5.84 12.23 2.96
C LEU A 111 -6.87 12.29 4.09
N SER A 112 -8.04 12.84 3.80
CA SER A 112 -9.16 12.88 4.75
C SER A 112 -9.99 11.58 4.73
N GLY A 113 -9.92 10.84 3.63
CA GLY A 113 -10.60 9.56 3.45
C GLY A 113 -9.93 8.65 2.43
N TYR A 114 -10.42 7.41 2.33
CA TYR A 114 -9.91 6.43 1.37
C TYR A 114 -10.35 6.73 -0.06
N ASP A 115 -11.43 7.48 -0.25
CA ASP A 115 -11.96 7.93 -1.54
C ASP A 115 -10.99 8.83 -2.32
N GLU A 116 -10.05 9.49 -1.65
CA GLU A 116 -8.97 10.27 -2.27
C GLU A 116 -7.80 9.42 -2.78
N LEU A 117 -7.73 8.12 -2.41
CA LEU A 117 -6.62 7.25 -2.80
C LEU A 117 -6.48 7.09 -4.32
N PRO A 118 -7.55 6.87 -5.11
CA PRO A 118 -7.42 6.69 -6.55
C PRO A 118 -6.80 7.90 -7.25
N GLU A 119 -7.25 9.11 -6.91
CA GLU A 119 -6.70 10.36 -7.44
C GLU A 119 -5.23 10.54 -7.00
N THR A 120 -4.96 10.34 -5.71
CA THR A 120 -3.59 10.45 -5.16
C THR A 120 -2.60 9.51 -5.86
N ILE A 121 -2.99 8.27 -6.14
CA ILE A 121 -2.16 7.30 -6.86
C ILE A 121 -1.96 7.74 -8.33
N ASN A 122 -2.99 8.29 -8.96
CA ASN A 122 -2.89 8.79 -10.34
C ASN A 122 -1.98 10.01 -10.45
N ASP A 123 -2.08 10.95 -9.51
CA ASP A 123 -1.23 12.15 -9.45
C ASP A 123 0.24 11.77 -9.25
N ALA A 124 0.49 10.83 -8.32
CA ALA A 124 1.83 10.31 -8.04
C ALA A 124 2.48 9.64 -9.27
N ALA A 125 1.68 9.21 -10.26
CA ALA A 125 2.19 8.53 -11.44
C ALA A 125 2.87 9.44 -12.47
N TRP A 126 2.79 10.76 -12.28
CA TRP A 126 3.39 11.75 -13.18
C TRP A 126 4.76 12.28 -12.68
N PHE A 127 5.27 11.73 -11.57
CA PHE A 127 6.59 12.01 -11.00
C PHE A 127 7.67 11.02 -11.48
#